data_AF-A0A9D1MC02-F1
#
_entry.id   AF-A0A9D1MC02-F1
#
_cell.length_a   1.000
_cell.length_b   1.000
_cell.length_c   1.000
_cell.angle_alpha   90.00
_cell.angle_beta   90.00
_cell.angle_gamma   90.00
#
_symmetry.space_group_name_H-M   'P 1'
#
loop_
_entity.id
_entity.type
_entity.pdbx_description
1 polymer ?
#
loop_
_entity_poly.entity_id
_entity_poly.type
_entity_poly.pdbx_seq_one_letter_code
_entity_poly.pdbx_strand_id
1 'polypeptide(L)'
;MMNDQLYHGSSEPGIQTLMPQISEHGEPYIYFSSNIIVAAFYTVHKVERPYNWFPYGFNEGNIPVYNEYYPNALEDVYAGQKGYIYECIKNDEMSNPTNINCAVVCKSPVAVSECI
;
A
#
# COMPACT_ATOMS: atom_id res chain seq x y z
N MET A 1 -0.81 -22.11 -2.23
CA MET A 1 0.55 -21.70 -1.84
C MET A 1 0.42 -20.29 -1.31
N MET A 2 0.83 -20.03 -0.07
CA MET A 2 0.91 -18.66 0.43
C MET A 2 2.00 -17.97 -0.39
N ASN A 3 1.66 -16.83 -0.98
CA ASN A 3 2.68 -15.97 -1.57
C ASN A 3 3.35 -15.28 -0.39
N ASP A 4 4.63 -15.58 -0.15
CA ASP A 4 5.42 -14.94 0.91
C ASP A 4 5.81 -13.51 0.56
N GLN A 5 5.19 -12.93 -0.48
CA GLN A 5 5.53 -11.64 -1.03
C GLN A 5 4.47 -10.60 -0.67
N LEU A 6 4.96 -9.45 -0.21
CA LEU A 6 4.17 -8.28 0.12
C LEU A 6 4.68 -7.07 -0.68
N TYR A 7 3.80 -6.11 -0.89
CA TYR A 7 4.04 -4.95 -1.74
C TYR A 7 3.83 -3.65 -0.98
N HIS A 8 4.72 -2.69 -1.16
CA HIS A 8 4.61 -1.33 -0.63
C HIS A 8 4.64 -0.33 -1.79
N GLY A 9 3.55 0.40 -1.98
CA GLY A 9 3.50 1.49 -2.96
C GLY A 9 4.06 2.78 -2.37
N SER A 10 4.88 3.49 -3.13
CA SER A 10 5.41 4.79 -2.75
C SER A 10 5.65 5.68 -3.96
N SER A 11 5.60 7.00 -3.76
CA SER A 11 6.01 8.01 -4.74
C SER A 11 7.54 8.18 -4.80
N GLU A 12 8.24 7.75 -3.76
CA GLU A 12 9.68 7.97 -3.59
C GLU A 12 10.48 6.85 -4.28
N PRO A 13 11.44 7.17 -5.17
CA PRO A 13 12.33 6.20 -5.80
C PRO A 13 13.44 5.70 -4.86
N GLY A 14 14.00 4.53 -5.21
CA GLY A 14 15.29 4.08 -4.69
C GLY A 14 15.29 3.65 -3.21
N ILE A 15 14.14 3.36 -2.63
CA ILE A 15 14.06 2.86 -1.25
C ILE A 15 14.69 1.46 -1.18
N GLN A 16 15.67 1.30 -0.30
CA GLN A 16 16.32 0.01 -0.02
C GLN A 16 15.83 -0.61 1.30
N THR A 17 15.44 0.23 2.24
CA THR A 17 14.90 -0.18 3.54
C THR A 17 13.70 0.70 3.87
N LEU A 18 12.55 0.07 4.08
CA LEU A 18 11.35 0.74 4.55
C LEU A 18 11.46 0.96 6.06
N MET A 19 11.09 2.15 6.50
CA MET A 19 11.13 2.56 7.91
C MET A 19 9.70 2.78 8.42
N PRO A 20 9.36 2.33 9.64
CA PRO A 20 8.04 2.53 10.21
C PRO A 20 7.77 4.03 10.43
N GLN A 21 6.53 4.45 10.15
CA GLN A 21 6.07 5.82 10.37
C GLN A 21 4.80 5.82 11.23
N ILE A 22 4.57 6.91 11.97
CA ILE A 22 3.36 7.05 12.77
C ILE A 22 2.13 6.97 11.86
N SER A 23 1.31 5.95 12.08
CA SER A 23 0.08 5.68 11.36
C SER A 23 -1.09 6.49 11.92
N GLU A 24 -2.23 6.47 11.22
CA GLU A 24 -3.51 7.02 11.71
C GLU A 24 -3.98 6.34 13.01
N HIS A 25 -3.48 5.14 13.32
CA HIS A 25 -3.77 4.42 14.55
C HIS A 25 -2.81 4.78 15.70
N GLY A 26 -1.89 5.75 15.50
CA GLY A 26 -0.92 6.19 16.50
C GLY A 26 0.30 5.28 16.65
N GLU A 27 0.32 4.13 15.97
CA GLU A 27 1.41 3.15 16.02
C GLU A 27 2.43 3.38 14.89
N PRO A 28 3.74 3.12 15.12
CA PRO A 28 4.76 3.21 14.09
C PRO A 28 4.67 1.98 13.17
N TYR A 29 4.03 2.12 12.02
CA TYR A 29 3.85 1.04 11.05
C TYR A 29 4.53 1.34 9.71
N ILE A 30 5.07 0.29 9.11
CA ILE A 30 5.20 0.16 7.66
C ILE A 30 3.95 -0.56 7.18
N TYR A 31 3.26 -0.03 6.17
CA TYR A 31 2.13 -0.69 5.55
C TYR A 31 2.54 -1.43 4.29
N PHE A 32 2.05 -2.64 4.13
CA PHE A 32 2.16 -3.47 2.95
C PHE A 32 0.78 -3.95 2.51
N SER A 33 0.71 -4.41 1.27
CA SER A 33 -0.43 -5.16 0.75
C SER A 33 0.01 -6.52 0.27
N SER A 34 -0.82 -7.55 0.46
CA SER A 34 -0.67 -8.83 -0.25
C SER A 34 -1.18 -8.79 -1.69
N ASN A 35 -1.71 -7.63 -2.14
CA ASN A 35 -2.21 -7.41 -3.49
C ASN A 35 -1.48 -6.24 -4.16
N ILE A 36 -0.77 -6.53 -5.25
CA ILE A 36 0.04 -5.53 -5.98
C ILE A 36 -0.79 -4.36 -6.53
N ILE A 37 -2.05 -4.58 -6.93
CA ILE A 37 -2.92 -3.52 -7.44
C ILE A 37 -3.31 -2.55 -6.33
N VAL A 38 -3.56 -3.07 -5.12
CA VAL A 38 -3.82 -2.21 -3.95
C VAL A 38 -2.57 -1.42 -3.58
N ALA A 39 -1.39 -2.05 -3.63
CA ALA A 39 -0.13 -1.33 -3.43
C ALA A 39 0.06 -0.21 -4.47
N ALA A 40 -0.32 -0.44 -5.74
CA ALA A 40 -0.25 0.59 -6.77
C ALA A 40 -1.08 1.83 -6.43
N PHE A 41 -2.26 1.68 -5.81
CA PHE A 41 -3.06 2.82 -5.37
C PHE A 41 -2.33 3.70 -4.35
N TYR A 42 -1.49 3.11 -3.50
CA TYR A 42 -0.70 3.83 -2.49
C TYR A 42 0.51 4.58 -3.06
N THR A 43 0.82 4.44 -4.35
CA THR A 43 1.93 5.17 -4.96
C THR A 43 1.66 6.67 -5.12
N VAL A 44 0.41 7.10 -5.03
CA VAL A 44 0.01 8.51 -5.20
C VAL A 44 -0.80 8.97 -3.98
N HIS A 45 -0.19 9.85 -3.17
CA HIS A 45 -0.88 10.51 -2.06
C HIS A 45 -1.47 11.85 -2.51
N LYS A 46 -2.73 11.84 -2.98
CA LYS A 46 -3.38 13.05 -3.52
C LYS A 46 -3.68 14.13 -2.46
N VAL A 47 -3.88 13.71 -1.21
CA VAL A 47 -4.26 14.58 -0.08
C VAL A 47 -3.19 14.55 1.00
N GLU A 48 -3.07 15.63 1.76
CA GLU A 48 -2.11 15.73 2.86
C GLU A 48 -2.55 14.87 4.06
N ARG A 49 -1.58 14.32 4.79
CA ARG A 49 -1.84 13.63 6.05
C ARG A 49 -2.52 14.59 7.06
N PRO A 50 -3.43 14.10 7.92
CA PRO A 50 -3.78 12.69 8.13
C PRO A 50 -4.92 12.20 7.23
N TYR A 51 -5.23 12.87 6.12
CA TYR A 51 -6.25 12.40 5.20
C TYR A 51 -5.66 11.39 4.22
N ASN A 52 -6.50 10.46 3.76
CA ASN A 52 -6.15 9.45 2.77
C ASN A 52 -7.20 9.42 1.66
N TRP A 53 -6.75 9.32 0.40
CA TRP A 53 -7.63 9.20 -0.78
C TRP A 53 -7.26 7.94 -1.55
N PHE A 54 -7.85 6.82 -1.13
CA PHE A 54 -7.71 5.53 -1.80
C PHE A 54 -9.09 4.87 -1.86
N PRO A 55 -10.02 5.38 -2.68
CA PRO A 55 -11.41 4.93 -2.70
C PRO A 55 -11.51 3.59 -3.44
N TYR A 56 -10.96 2.53 -2.86
CA TYR A 56 -11.08 1.18 -3.39
C TYR A 56 -11.87 0.29 -2.42
N GLY A 57 -12.41 -0.80 -2.97
CA GLY A 57 -13.01 -1.89 -2.21
C GLY A 57 -12.66 -3.22 -2.86
N PHE A 58 -13.41 -4.26 -2.50
CA PHE A 58 -13.29 -5.59 -3.08
C PHE A 58 -14.67 -6.08 -3.51
N ASN A 59 -14.74 -6.74 -4.66
CA ASN A 59 -15.96 -7.43 -5.08
C ASN A 59 -16.07 -8.82 -4.40
N GLU A 60 -17.13 -9.56 -4.71
CA GLU A 60 -17.38 -10.91 -4.17
C GLU A 60 -16.24 -11.92 -4.45
N GLY A 61 -15.48 -11.70 -5.53
CA GLY A 61 -14.30 -12.50 -5.89
C GLY A 61 -13.01 -12.07 -5.19
N ASN A 62 -13.08 -11.15 -4.22
CA ASN A 62 -11.92 -10.54 -3.55
C ASN A 62 -10.96 -9.82 -4.51
N ILE A 63 -11.50 -9.30 -5.63
CA ILE A 63 -10.75 -8.52 -6.62
C ILE A 63 -10.86 -7.03 -6.24
N PRO A 64 -9.74 -6.28 -6.17
CA PRO A 64 -9.78 -4.85 -5.93
C PRO A 64 -10.62 -4.12 -6.99
N VAL A 65 -11.48 -3.21 -6.55
CA VAL A 65 -12.31 -2.35 -7.40
C VAL A 65 -12.11 -0.91 -6.97
N TYR A 66 -11.79 -0.02 -7.91
CA TYR A 66 -11.75 1.41 -7.64
C TYR A 66 -13.17 2.00 -7.71
N ASN A 67 -13.54 2.77 -6.71
CA ASN A 67 -14.85 3.42 -6.60
C ASN A 67 -14.71 4.88 -7.06
N GLU A 68 -15.27 5.18 -8.22
CA GLU A 68 -15.37 6.54 -8.73
C GLU A 68 -16.37 7.35 -7.88
N TYR A 69 -15.87 8.18 -6.95
CA TYR A 69 -16.73 9.06 -6.14
C TYR A 69 -17.30 10.24 -6.95
N TYR A 70 -16.68 10.56 -8.08
CA TYR A 70 -17.18 11.45 -9.12
C TYR A 70 -16.63 10.99 -10.47
N PRO A 71 -17.21 11.41 -11.61
CA PRO A 71 -16.73 10.99 -12.91
C PRO A 71 -15.24 11.31 -13.12
N ASN A 72 -14.46 10.31 -13.52
CA ASN A 72 -13.02 10.40 -13.81
C ASN A 72 -12.11 10.67 -12.59
N ALA A 73 -12.56 10.38 -11.37
CA ALA A 73 -11.72 10.57 -10.18
C ALA A 73 -10.43 9.73 -10.22
N LEU A 74 -10.45 8.52 -10.80
CA LEU A 74 -9.21 7.75 -11.00
C LEU A 74 -8.24 8.48 -11.93
N GLU A 75 -8.72 9.02 -13.05
CA GLU A 75 -7.90 9.75 -14.01
C GLU A 75 -7.31 11.01 -13.37
N ASP A 76 -8.13 11.81 -12.68
CA ASP A 76 -7.72 13.06 -12.01
C ASP A 76 -6.66 12.86 -10.91
N VAL A 77 -6.63 11.66 -10.31
CA VAL A 77 -5.66 11.30 -9.28
C VAL A 77 -4.38 10.73 -9.89
N TYR A 78 -4.49 9.79 -10.83
CA TYR A 78 -3.36 8.96 -11.23
C TYR A 78 -2.78 9.31 -12.62
N ALA A 79 -3.49 10.05 -13.48
CA ALA A 79 -3.00 10.39 -14.80
C ALA A 79 -1.70 11.20 -14.74
N GLY A 80 -0.68 10.74 -15.48
CA GLY A 80 0.65 11.36 -15.52
C GLY A 80 1.49 11.21 -14.25
N GLN A 81 0.96 10.59 -13.20
CA GLN A 81 1.71 10.33 -11.98
C GLN A 81 2.69 9.17 -12.18
N LYS A 82 3.76 9.18 -11.38
CA LYS A 82 4.74 8.09 -11.32
C LYS A 82 4.83 7.57 -9.90
N GLY A 83 5.04 6.27 -9.79
CA GLY A 83 5.07 5.54 -8.54
C GLY A 83 5.99 4.35 -8.64
N TYR A 84 6.37 3.82 -7.49
CA TYR A 84 7.23 2.66 -7.34
C TYR A 84 6.53 1.64 -6.46
N ILE A 85 6.59 0.37 -6.84
CA ILE A 85 6.12 -0.72 -5.99
C ILE A 85 7.34 -1.47 -5.49
N TYR A 86 7.50 -1.49 -4.18
CA TYR A 86 8.56 -2.20 -3.51
C TYR A 86 8.06 -3.56 -3.03
N GLU A 87 8.76 -4.59 -3.47
CA GLU A 87 8.56 -5.96 -3.02
C GLU A 87 9.31 -6.21 -1.71
N CYS A 88 8.68 -6.91 -0.78
CA CYS A 88 9.29 -7.34 0.48
C CYS A 88 8.86 -8.77 0.82
N ILE A 89 9.81 -9.54 1.33
CA ILE A 89 9.55 -10.90 1.81
C ILE A 89 8.88 -10.83 3.19
N LYS A 90 7.77 -11.53 3.32
CA LYS A 90 7.02 -11.66 4.56
C LYS A 90 7.85 -12.37 5.62
N ASN A 91 7.81 -11.87 6.85
CA ASN A 91 8.43 -12.49 8.01
C ASN A 91 7.45 -12.59 9.19
N ASP A 92 7.90 -13.17 10.30
CA ASP A 92 7.06 -13.44 11.48
C ASP A 92 6.61 -12.18 12.24
N GLU A 93 7.24 -11.03 12.01
CA GLU A 93 6.84 -9.75 12.62
C GLU A 93 5.70 -9.06 11.86
N MET A 94 5.37 -9.57 10.66
CA MET A 94 4.37 -8.99 9.77
C MET A 94 2.98 -9.60 9.99
N SER A 95 2.01 -8.75 10.34
CA SER A 95 0.66 -9.18 10.66
C SER A 95 -0.41 -8.18 10.20
N ASN A 96 -1.69 -8.53 10.28
CA ASN A 96 -2.79 -7.62 9.98
C ASN A 96 -3.61 -7.28 11.24
N PRO A 97 -3.10 -6.40 12.12
CA PRO A 97 -3.84 -5.97 13.30
C PRO A 97 -4.96 -4.97 12.95
N THR A 98 -4.94 -4.40 11.75
CA THR A 98 -5.90 -3.37 11.30
C THR A 98 -7.23 -3.94 10.84
N ASN A 99 -7.30 -5.25 10.56
CA ASN A 99 -8.43 -5.94 9.91
C ASN A 99 -8.80 -5.37 8.52
N ILE A 100 -7.95 -4.53 7.92
CA ILE A 100 -8.13 -4.05 6.56
C ILE A 100 -7.77 -5.20 5.62
N ASN A 101 -8.66 -5.52 4.67
CA ASN A 101 -8.40 -6.60 3.72
C ASN A 101 -7.09 -6.35 2.97
N CYS A 102 -6.32 -7.42 2.74
CA CYS A 102 -4.97 -7.45 2.16
C CYS A 102 -3.87 -6.63 2.85
N ALA A 103 -4.19 -5.80 3.85
CA ALA A 103 -3.20 -5.00 4.57
C ALA A 103 -2.35 -5.89 5.48
N VAL A 104 -1.05 -5.60 5.53
CA VAL A 104 -0.11 -6.18 6.49
C VAL A 104 0.77 -5.05 6.99
N VAL A 105 1.15 -5.08 8.26
CA VAL A 105 2.01 -4.07 8.87
C VAL A 105 3.23 -4.70 9.54
N CYS A 106 4.30 -3.91 9.65
CA CYS A 106 5.50 -4.22 10.43
C CYS A 106 5.88 -3.01 11.29
N LYS A 107 6.42 -3.25 12.50
CA LYS A 107 6.94 -2.19 13.39
C LYS A 107 8.47 -2.04 13.32
N SER A 108 9.14 -2.95 12.63
CA SER A 108 10.60 -2.96 12.46
C SER A 108 10.98 -2.57 11.02
N PRO A 109 12.19 -2.03 10.78
CA PRO A 109 12.69 -1.79 9.43
C PRO A 109 12.68 -3.06 8.57
N VAL A 110 12.34 -2.92 7.29
CA VAL A 110 12.23 -4.05 6.36
C VAL A 110 13.02 -3.75 5.10
N ALA A 111 13.89 -4.69 4.70
CA ALA A 111 14.62 -4.60 3.45
C ALA A 111 13.70 -4.83 2.24
N VAL A 112 13.90 -4.03 1.21
CA VAL A 112 13.26 -4.21 -0.10
C VAL A 112 13.99 -5.34 -0.84
N SER A 113 13.25 -6.30 -1.38
CA SER A 113 13.82 -7.34 -2.25
C SER A 113 13.92 -6.88 -3.70
N GLU A 114 12.91 -6.15 -4.18
CA GLU A 114 12.84 -5.68 -5.57
C GLU A 114 12.02 -4.39 -5.67
N CYS A 115 12.29 -3.59 -6.70
CA CYS A 115 11.45 -2.47 -7.11
C CYS A 115 10.89 -2.76 -8.50
N ILE A 116 9.56 -2.75 -8.62
CA ILE A 116 8.79 -3.04 -9.84
C ILE A 116 8.35 -1.71 -10.49
#